data_AF-A0A528AHQ6-F1
#
_entry.id   AF-A0A528AHQ6-F1
#
_cell.length_a   1.000
_cell.length_b   1.000
_cell.length_c   1.000
_cell.angle_alpha   90.00
_cell.angle_beta   90.00
_cell.angle_gamma   90.00
#
_symmetry.space_group_name_H-M   'P 1'
#
loop_
_entity.id
_entity.type
_entity.pdbx_description
1 polymer ?
#
loop_
_entity_poly.entity_id
_entity_poly.type
_entity_poly.pdbx_seq_one_letter_code
_entity_poly.pdbx_strand_id
1 'polypeptide(L)'
;MQDELMRLQTMLHKTIVFITHDFDEAIRLADRIAIMKDGEVIQIGTPEELVVNPATDYVAEFTRDVDRAKVISARSLMRACDGTEHGGVVAPDAKISTFSASIVSAGKPFAVVNGSGKPIGEVTPQAVIDLLAGIERPGASA
;
A
#
# COMPACT_ATOMS: atom_id res chain seq x y z
N MET A 1 17.58 -15.29 5.70
CA MET A 1 17.14 -15.26 7.12
C MET A 1 15.69 -14.81 7.25
N GLN A 2 15.27 -13.71 6.60
CA GLN A 2 13.88 -13.20 6.66
C GLN A 2 12.82 -14.26 6.26
N ASP A 3 13.07 -15.05 5.21
CA ASP A 3 12.11 -16.07 4.76
C ASP A 3 11.92 -17.23 5.75
N GLU A 4 12.97 -17.58 6.51
CA GLU A 4 12.89 -18.61 7.54
C GLU A 4 12.07 -18.11 8.74
N LEU A 5 12.13 -16.81 9.03
CA LEU A 5 11.36 -16.17 10.09
C LEU A 5 9.87 -16.11 9.73
N MET A 6 9.53 -15.80 8.48
CA MET A 6 8.14 -15.88 7.98
C MET A 6 7.60 -17.32 8.00
N ARG A 7 8.44 -18.30 7.62
CA ARG A 7 8.10 -19.72 7.71
C ARG A 7 7.81 -20.14 9.15
N LEU A 8 8.66 -19.74 10.10
CA LEU A 8 8.46 -20.01 11.53
C LEU A 8 7.19 -19.34 12.06
N GLN A 9 6.91 -18.10 11.68
CA GLN A 9 5.66 -17.41 12.04
C GLN A 9 4.44 -18.21 11.56
N THR A 10 4.48 -18.67 10.31
CA THR A 10 3.39 -19.43 9.68
C THR A 10 3.18 -20.78 10.37
N MET A 11 4.25 -21.41 10.85
CA MET A 11 4.19 -22.71 11.53
C MET A 11 3.79 -22.62 12.99
N LEU A 12 4.26 -21.58 13.71
CA LEU A 12 4.12 -21.49 15.16
C LEU A 12 2.87 -20.71 15.60
N HIS A 13 2.31 -19.87 14.72
CA HIS A 13 1.15 -19.01 15.00
C HIS A 13 1.30 -18.21 16.30
N LYS A 14 2.51 -17.73 16.59
CA LYS A 14 2.83 -16.90 17.75
C LYS A 14 2.98 -15.45 17.31
N THR A 15 2.63 -14.53 18.20
CA THR A 15 2.95 -13.11 18.03
C THR A 15 4.46 -12.93 18.04
N ILE A 16 5.00 -12.25 17.03
CA ILE A 16 6.41 -11.91 16.91
C ILE A 16 6.53 -10.39 16.98
N VAL A 17 7.43 -9.91 17.82
CA VAL A 17 7.84 -8.51 17.85
C VAL A 17 9.20 -8.42 17.20
N PHE A 18 9.26 -7.76 16.04
CA PHE A 18 10.50 -7.52 15.31
C PHE A 18 10.89 -6.05 15.45
N ILE A 19 12.17 -5.79 15.69
CA ILE A 19 12.73 -4.45 15.85
C ILE A 19 13.77 -4.26 14.76
N THR A 20 13.59 -3.22 13.95
CA THR A 20 14.54 -2.82 12.91
C THR A 20 14.59 -1.29 12.85
N HIS A 21 15.67 -0.78 12.26
CA HIS A 21 15.86 0.62 11.93
C HIS A 21 15.44 0.93 10.48
N ASP A 22 15.19 -0.09 9.66
CA ASP A 22 14.85 0.02 8.25
C ASP A 22 13.34 -0.18 8.05
N PHE A 23 12.68 0.80 7.46
CA PHE A 23 11.24 0.74 7.20
C PHE A 23 10.89 -0.26 6.08
N ASP A 24 11.76 -0.48 5.09
CA ASP A 24 11.52 -1.46 4.02
C ASP A 24 11.50 -2.88 4.57
N GLU A 25 12.36 -3.19 5.54
CA GLU A 25 12.30 -4.46 6.27
C GLU A 25 10.99 -4.62 7.04
N ALA A 26 10.53 -3.54 7.69
CA ALA A 26 9.28 -3.53 8.44
C ALA A 26 8.07 -3.76 7.53
N ILE A 27 8.02 -3.11 6.36
CA ILE A 27 6.95 -3.31 5.35
C ILE A 27 6.88 -4.77 4.91
N ARG A 28 8.04 -5.41 4.70
CA ARG A 28 8.09 -6.77 4.18
C ARG A 28 7.62 -7.81 5.21
N LEU A 29 7.85 -7.56 6.49
CA LEU A 29 7.69 -8.57 7.55
C LEU A 29 6.49 -8.36 8.47
N ALA A 30 6.00 -7.13 8.60
CA ALA A 30 5.06 -6.77 9.65
C ALA A 30 3.64 -6.48 9.13
N ASP A 31 2.64 -7.02 9.83
CA ASP A 31 1.23 -6.65 9.63
C ASP A 31 0.94 -5.23 10.16
N ARG A 32 1.66 -4.83 11.22
CA ARG A 32 1.56 -3.54 11.89
C ARG A 32 2.95 -3.07 12.31
N ILE A 33 3.19 -1.78 12.17
CA ILE A 33 4.47 -1.15 12.51
C ILE A 33 4.21 -0.10 13.59
N ALA A 34 5.03 -0.12 14.63
CA ALA A 34 5.08 0.93 15.65
C ALA A 34 6.37 1.73 15.44
N ILE A 35 6.24 3.02 15.14
CA ILE A 35 7.39 3.93 15.04
C ILE A 35 7.62 4.55 16.41
N MET A 36 8.87 4.55 16.85
CA MET A 36 9.29 5.09 18.13
C MET A 36 10.31 6.22 17.95
N LYS A 37 10.22 7.23 18.83
CA LYS A 37 11.19 8.34 18.93
C LYS A 37 11.35 8.73 20.39
N ASP A 38 12.58 8.95 20.84
CA ASP A 38 12.91 9.38 22.21
C ASP A 38 12.31 8.48 23.32
N GLY A 39 12.15 7.19 23.04
CA GLY A 39 11.57 6.21 23.99
C GLY A 39 10.05 6.12 23.96
N GLU A 40 9.37 6.93 23.16
CA GLU A 40 7.91 6.95 23.04
C GLU A 40 7.45 6.40 21.68
N VAL A 41 6.31 5.70 21.68
CA VAL A 41 5.64 5.28 20.44
C VAL A 41 4.87 6.47 19.89
N ILE A 42 5.28 6.96 18.73
CA ILE A 42 4.69 8.16 18.13
C ILE A 42 3.53 7.83 17.17
N GLN A 43 3.57 6.64 16.54
CA GLN A 43 2.48 6.17 15.68
C GLN A 43 2.52 4.65 15.56
N ILE A 44 1.34 4.03 15.54
CA ILE A 44 1.16 2.61 15.21
C ILE A 44 0.16 2.53 14.07
N GLY A 45 0.47 1.79 13.02
CA GLY A 45 -0.42 1.62 11.89
C GLY A 45 -0.01 0.45 11.00
N THR A 46 -0.83 0.20 9.98
CA THR A 46 -0.40 -0.61 8.84
C THR A 46 0.69 0.13 8.06
N PRO A 47 1.52 -0.59 7.27
CA PRO A 47 2.48 0.05 6.39
C PRO A 47 1.86 1.14 5.50
N GLU A 48 0.64 0.90 5.02
CA GLU A 48 -0.10 1.83 4.16
C GLU A 48 -0.56 3.08 4.90
N GLU A 49 -1.10 2.94 6.11
CA GLU A 49 -1.49 4.09 6.94
C GLU A 49 -0.31 4.99 7.28
N LEU A 50 0.86 4.41 7.58
CA LEU A 50 2.06 5.18 7.93
C LEU A 50 2.60 6.01 6.76
N VAL A 51 2.46 5.51 5.52
CA VAL A 51 2.95 6.18 4.30
C VAL A 51 1.96 7.22 3.77
N VAL A 52 0.66 6.96 3.91
CA VAL A 52 -0.42 7.83 3.39
C VAL A 52 -0.81 8.90 4.41
N ASN A 53 -0.85 8.57 5.70
CA ASN A 53 -1.27 9.46 6.78
C ASN A 53 -0.24 9.46 7.93
N PRO A 54 0.98 9.98 7.71
CA PRO A 54 1.95 10.15 8.77
C PRO A 54 1.42 11.13 9.83
N ALA A 55 1.44 10.73 11.10
CA ALA A 55 0.89 11.50 12.22
C ALA A 55 1.82 12.65 12.67
N THR A 56 3.10 12.60 12.30
CA THR A 56 4.11 13.61 12.66
C THR A 56 5.10 13.79 11.50
N ASP A 57 5.79 14.93 11.47
CA ASP A 57 6.84 15.21 10.50
C ASP A 57 7.96 14.17 10.54
N TYR A 58 8.27 13.64 11.73
CA TYR A 58 9.25 12.58 11.87
C TYR A 58 8.79 11.29 11.17
N VAL A 59 7.50 10.91 11.30
CA VAL A 59 6.98 9.74 10.57
C VAL A 59 7.01 10.00 9.07
N ALA A 60 6.61 11.19 8.63
CA ALA A 60 6.62 11.57 7.22
C ALA A 60 8.04 11.49 6.62
N GLU A 61 9.05 11.94 7.37
CA GLU A 61 10.46 11.82 7.02
C GLU A 61 10.92 10.36 7.00
N PHE A 62 10.52 9.56 7.98
CA PHE A 62 10.89 8.14 8.07
C PHE A 62 10.32 7.30 6.91
N THR A 63 9.14 7.67 6.40
CA THR A 63 8.48 6.97 5.28
C THR A 63 8.77 7.59 3.90
N ARG A 64 9.64 8.60 3.82
CA ARG A 64 9.83 9.42 2.61
C ARG A 64 10.37 8.62 1.42
N ASP A 65 11.34 7.75 1.64
CA ASP A 65 12.06 7.03 0.58
C ASP A 65 11.40 5.70 0.18
N VAL A 66 10.21 5.43 0.73
CA VAL A 66 9.48 4.20 0.50
C VAL A 66 8.87 4.19 -0.88
N ASP A 67 9.03 3.07 -1.58
CA ASP A 67 8.30 2.81 -2.82
C ASP A 67 6.79 2.64 -2.52
N ARG A 68 6.05 3.74 -2.62
CA ARG A 68 4.60 3.79 -2.36
C ARG A 68 3.84 2.76 -3.19
N ALA A 69 4.31 2.39 -4.39
CA ALA A 69 3.63 1.41 -5.22
C ALA A 69 3.69 -0.02 -4.64
N LYS A 70 4.71 -0.34 -3.84
CA LYS A 70 4.79 -1.62 -3.13
C LYS A 70 3.88 -1.69 -1.92
N VAL A 71 3.52 -0.54 -1.34
CA VAL A 71 2.74 -0.47 -0.11
C VAL A 71 1.26 -0.31 -0.39
N ILE A 72 0.91 0.60 -1.30
CA ILE A 72 -0.48 0.97 -1.57
C ILE A 72 -1.20 -0.14 -2.33
N SER A 73 -2.42 -0.43 -1.88
CA SER A 73 -3.31 -1.40 -2.51
C SER A 73 -4.21 -0.78 -3.58
N ALA A 74 -4.71 -1.60 -4.50
CA ALA A 74 -5.69 -1.19 -5.49
C ALA A 74 -6.93 -0.57 -4.83
N ARG A 75 -7.38 -1.14 -3.70
CA ARG A 75 -8.51 -0.64 -2.91
C ARG A 75 -8.33 0.80 -2.45
N SER A 76 -7.13 1.18 -2.02
CA SER A 76 -6.91 2.53 -1.49
C SER A 76 -6.80 3.59 -2.58
N LEU A 77 -6.37 3.19 -3.79
CA LEU A 77 -6.27 4.09 -4.94
C LEU A 77 -7.54 4.10 -5.81
N MET A 78 -8.51 3.22 -5.55
CA MET A 78 -9.70 3.09 -6.40
C MET A 78 -10.67 4.26 -6.23
N ARG A 79 -11.42 4.54 -7.28
CA ARG A 79 -12.60 5.40 -7.28
C ARG A 79 -13.85 4.60 -7.65
N ALA A 80 -15.02 5.21 -7.52
CA ALA A 80 -16.27 4.62 -8.00
C ALA A 80 -16.19 4.39 -9.52
N CYS A 81 -16.72 3.26 -10.00
CA CYS A 81 -16.81 2.98 -11.43
C CYS A 81 -17.67 4.04 -12.12
N ASP A 82 -17.19 4.59 -13.24
CA ASP A 82 -17.90 5.61 -14.02
C ASP A 82 -18.55 5.05 -15.29
N GLY A 83 -18.55 3.72 -15.46
CA GLY A 83 -19.12 3.04 -16.62
C GLY A 83 -18.19 3.00 -17.84
N THR A 84 -16.92 3.40 -17.68
CA THR A 84 -15.90 3.23 -18.72
C THR A 84 -15.53 1.76 -18.96
N GLU A 85 -15.00 1.47 -20.16
CA GLU A 85 -14.51 0.15 -20.51
C GLU A 85 -13.19 -0.14 -19.76
N HIS A 86 -13.15 -1.27 -19.04
CA HIS A 86 -11.95 -1.66 -18.28
C HIS A 86 -10.94 -2.41 -19.14
N GLY A 87 -9.65 -2.07 -19.01
CA GLY A 87 -8.54 -2.75 -19.68
C GLY A 87 -8.04 -4.01 -18.97
N GLY A 88 -8.57 -4.30 -17.78
CA GLY A 88 -8.16 -5.42 -16.94
C GLY A 88 -8.92 -5.45 -15.61
N VAL A 89 -8.68 -6.48 -14.81
CA VAL A 89 -9.24 -6.63 -13.47
C VAL A 89 -8.12 -6.89 -12.45
N VAL A 90 -8.28 -6.36 -11.24
CA VAL A 90 -7.33 -6.54 -10.13
C VAL A 90 -8.06 -6.84 -8.83
N ALA A 91 -7.43 -7.63 -7.97
CA ALA A 91 -7.93 -7.87 -6.63
C ALA A 91 -7.76 -6.61 -5.76
N PRO A 92 -8.58 -6.41 -4.71
CA PRO A 92 -8.57 -5.17 -3.94
C PRO A 92 -7.29 -4.97 -3.12
N ASP A 93 -6.68 -6.07 -2.70
CA ASP A 93 -5.44 -6.16 -1.92
C ASP A 93 -4.17 -6.19 -2.80
N ALA A 94 -4.31 -6.28 -4.12
CA ALA A 94 -3.19 -6.23 -5.04
C ALA A 94 -2.42 -4.91 -4.90
N LYS A 95 -1.10 -4.99 -4.75
CA LYS A 95 -0.24 -3.80 -4.67
C LYS A 95 -0.09 -3.14 -6.04
N ILE A 96 -0.03 -1.80 -6.07
CA ILE A 96 0.08 -1.06 -7.34
C ILE A 96 1.29 -1.54 -8.17
N SER A 97 2.40 -1.87 -7.51
CA SER A 97 3.61 -2.38 -8.16
C SER A 97 3.41 -3.66 -8.98
N THR A 98 2.38 -4.47 -8.71
CA THR A 98 2.15 -5.74 -9.42
C THR A 98 1.43 -5.56 -10.75
N PHE A 99 0.76 -4.41 -10.96
CA PHE A 99 -0.04 -4.17 -12.17
C PHE A 99 0.18 -2.78 -12.80
N SER A 100 1.06 -1.94 -12.24
CA SER A 100 1.34 -0.58 -12.72
C SER A 100 1.77 -0.54 -14.18
N ALA A 101 2.63 -1.45 -14.63
CA ALA A 101 3.06 -1.53 -16.02
C ALA A 101 1.89 -1.87 -16.96
N SER A 102 1.04 -2.82 -16.57
CA SER A 102 -0.09 -3.29 -17.37
C SER A 102 -1.15 -2.21 -17.56
N ILE A 103 -1.49 -1.47 -16.51
CA ILE A 103 -2.51 -0.42 -16.57
C ILE A 103 -2.02 0.80 -17.37
N VAL A 104 -0.75 1.18 -17.22
CA VAL A 104 -0.15 2.28 -18.01
C VAL A 104 -0.09 1.90 -19.49
N SER A 105 0.30 0.67 -19.81
CA SER A 105 0.35 0.17 -21.19
C SER A 105 -1.03 0.07 -21.84
N ALA A 106 -2.04 -0.39 -21.10
CA ALA A 106 -3.40 -0.52 -21.60
C ALA A 106 -4.07 0.84 -21.88
N GLY A 107 -3.67 1.89 -21.15
CA GLY A 107 -4.28 3.23 -21.25
C GLY A 107 -5.75 3.30 -20.83
N LYS A 108 -6.29 2.23 -20.22
CA LYS A 108 -7.67 2.12 -19.74
C LYS A 108 -7.70 1.80 -18.24
N PRO A 109 -8.75 2.21 -17.50
CA PRO A 109 -8.90 1.85 -16.09
C PRO A 109 -8.97 0.33 -15.88
N PHE A 110 -8.47 -0.14 -14.73
CA PHE A 110 -8.62 -1.54 -14.31
C PHE A 110 -9.73 -1.63 -13.27
N ALA A 111 -10.64 -2.60 -13.43
CA ALA A 111 -11.72 -2.82 -12.48
C ALA A 111 -11.17 -3.51 -11.22
N VAL A 112 -11.47 -2.96 -10.05
CA VAL A 112 -11.19 -3.62 -8.77
C VAL A 112 -12.35 -4.56 -8.46
N VAL A 113 -12.09 -5.86 -8.48
CA VAL A 113 -13.11 -6.90 -8.27
C VAL A 113 -12.91 -7.59 -6.93
N ASN A 114 -14.01 -7.89 -6.24
CA ASN A 114 -13.95 -8.71 -5.03
C ASN A 114 -13.79 -10.21 -5.37
N GLY A 115 -13.68 -11.07 -4.36
CA GLY A 115 -13.56 -12.53 -4.55
C GLY A 115 -14.76 -13.21 -5.24
N SER A 116 -15.89 -12.51 -5.41
CA SER A 116 -17.05 -13.00 -6.18
C SER A 116 -17.12 -12.43 -7.61
N GLY A 117 -16.08 -11.69 -8.04
CA GLY A 117 -16.01 -11.08 -9.39
C GLY A 117 -16.86 -9.82 -9.56
N LYS A 118 -17.47 -9.29 -8.49
CA LYS A 118 -18.24 -8.05 -8.54
C LYS A 118 -17.28 -6.85 -8.50
N PRO A 119 -17.40 -5.88 -9.44
CA PRO A 119 -16.63 -4.64 -9.38
C PRO A 119 -17.08 -3.81 -8.16
N ILE A 120 -16.09 -3.38 -7.37
CA ILE A 120 -16.28 -2.51 -6.21
C ILE A 120 -15.69 -1.12 -6.43
N GLY A 121 -14.92 -0.94 -7.51
CA GLY A 121 -14.31 0.32 -7.90
C GLY A 121 -13.42 0.13 -9.12
N GLU A 122 -12.67 1.17 -9.49
CA GLU A 122 -11.69 1.13 -10.57
C GLU A 122 -10.44 1.94 -10.21
N VAL A 123 -9.29 1.50 -10.70
CA VAL A 123 -8.03 2.26 -10.64
C VAL A 123 -7.77 2.82 -12.03
N THR A 124 -7.39 4.10 -12.12
CA THR A 124 -7.09 4.75 -13.41
C THR A 124 -5.59 4.77 -13.68
N PRO A 125 -5.16 4.76 -14.97
CA PRO A 125 -3.75 4.92 -15.31
C PRO A 125 -3.17 6.22 -14.74
N GLN A 126 -3.93 7.32 -14.78
CA GLN A 126 -3.49 8.61 -14.25
C GLN A 126 -3.25 8.56 -12.73
N ALA A 127 -4.12 7.90 -11.95
CA ALA A 127 -3.90 7.76 -10.51
C ALA A 127 -2.62 6.97 -10.19
N VAL A 128 -2.30 5.95 -10.98
CA VAL A 128 -1.06 5.18 -10.83
C VAL A 128 0.16 6.04 -11.21
N ILE A 129 0.08 6.80 -12.29
CA ILE A 129 1.16 7.71 -12.70
C ILE A 129 1.43 8.76 -11.63
N ASP A 130 0.38 9.41 -11.10
CA ASP A 130 0.53 10.44 -10.08
C ASP A 130 1.16 9.86 -8.80
N LEU A 131 0.77 8.64 -8.41
CA LEU A 131 1.39 7.94 -7.28
C LEU A 131 2.88 7.68 -7.52
N LEU A 132 3.25 7.16 -8.70
CA LEU A 132 4.64 6.86 -9.05
C LEU A 132 5.49 8.12 -9.18
N ALA A 133 4.90 9.23 -9.61
CA ALA A 133 5.54 10.53 -9.69
C ALA A 133 5.62 11.26 -8.34
N GLY A 134 5.03 10.70 -7.28
CA GLY A 134 4.97 11.33 -5.96
C GLY A 134 4.12 12.60 -5.91
N ILE A 135 3.18 12.76 -6.85
CA ILE A 135 2.32 13.94 -6.93
C ILE A 135 1.14 13.76 -5.95
N GLU A 136 1.15 14.51 -4.86
CA GLU A 136 0.00 14.60 -3.96
C GLU A 136 -1.13 15.38 -4.64
N ARG A 137 -2.28 14.74 -4.86
CA ARG A 137 -3.48 15.43 -5.34
C ARG A 137 -4.13 16.17 -4.16
N PRO A 138 -4.39 17.49 -4.27
CA PRO A 138 -5.28 18.17 -3.34
C PRO A 138 -6.72 17.73 -3.62
N GLY A 139 -7.30 16.87 -2.79
CA GLY A 139 -8.73 16.55 -2.87
C GLY A 139 -9.15 15.13 -2.50
N ALA A 140 -9.00 14.77 -1.23
CA ALA A 140 -9.79 13.70 -0.60
C ALA A 140 -9.97 13.99 0.90
N SER A 141 -10.34 15.22 1.23
CA SER A 141 -10.96 15.55 2.51
C SER A 141 -12.27 16.26 2.19
N ALA A 142 -13.36 15.50 2.31
CA ALA A 142 -14.71 16.00 2.44
C ALA A 142 -15.30 15.37 3.69
#